data_AF-A0A166NPU7-F1
#
_entry.id   AF-A0A166NPU7-F1
#
_cell.length_a   1.000
_cell.length_b   1.000
_cell.length_c   1.000
_cell.angle_alpha   90.00
_cell.angle_beta   90.00
_cell.angle_gamma   90.00
#
_symmetry.space_group_name_H-M   'P 1'
#
loop_
_entity.id
_entity.type
_entity.pdbx_description
1 polymer ?
#
loop_
_entity_poly.entity_id
_entity_poly.type
_entity_poly.pdbx_seq_one_letter_code
_entity_poly.pdbx_strand_id
1 'polypeptide(L)'
;MSSSTASVQLLNPFTPMAYLPPELAALHQLTAYVYIASLGVLAWDWLMSMPDEYRILSTGRISKSKVAYISARLSILGFCLGMVMFQVAPISNCHTMVHVTTVFFILSSNANNLLMLIRVRAVYGNSRSVTAFFGFWYLAVLGTTSAVPWAIEAVHLGPTKLCIDIKVQSWITSSTVCNAVNGTLVFIAVSYRVSLRSLGETGWRSTARRFFRSNGAPRVVKDLLHQGQLCYL
;
A
#
# COMPACT_ATOMS: atom_id res chain seq x y z
N MET A 1 25.21 -34.46 -37.37
CA MET A 1 26.04 -33.40 -37.98
C MET A 1 25.18 -32.14 -37.98
N SER A 2 25.09 -31.49 -36.81
CA SER A 2 25.74 -30.19 -36.53
C SER A 2 24.78 -29.05 -36.79
N SER A 3 23.74 -28.97 -35.96
CA SER A 3 22.91 -27.78 -35.80
C SER A 3 23.79 -26.70 -35.19
N SER A 4 24.31 -25.81 -36.03
CA SER A 4 25.10 -24.65 -35.62
C SER A 4 24.32 -23.83 -34.60
N THR A 5 24.65 -23.98 -33.33
CA THR A 5 24.33 -23.05 -32.25
C THR A 5 25.05 -21.75 -32.55
N ALA A 6 24.45 -20.92 -33.39
CA ALA A 6 24.82 -19.52 -33.50
C ALA A 6 24.60 -18.90 -32.13
N SER A 7 25.68 -18.76 -31.37
CA SER A 7 25.74 -17.93 -30.18
C SER A 7 25.30 -16.54 -30.60
N VAL A 8 24.07 -16.15 -30.23
CA VAL A 8 23.58 -14.78 -30.40
C VAL A 8 24.48 -13.90 -29.55
N GLN A 9 25.49 -13.35 -30.19
CA GLN A 9 26.46 -12.47 -29.56
C GLN A 9 25.75 -11.13 -29.34
N LEU A 10 25.24 -10.94 -28.12
CA LEU A 10 24.53 -9.73 -27.73
C LEU A 10 25.47 -8.53 -27.98
N LEU A 11 25.05 -7.60 -28.85
CA LEU A 11 25.87 -6.46 -29.30
C LEU A 11 26.30 -5.54 -28.14
N ASN A 12 25.62 -5.61 -26.99
CA ASN A 12 26.01 -4.94 -25.76
C ASN A 12 25.68 -5.81 -24.52
N PRO A 13 26.67 -6.57 -23.99
CA PRO A 13 26.48 -7.50 -22.87
C PRO A 13 26.22 -6.81 -21.52
N PHE A 14 26.38 -5.48 -21.44
CA PHE A 14 26.12 -4.69 -20.24
C PHE A 14 24.74 -4.03 -20.23
N THR A 15 23.96 -4.19 -21.30
CA THR A 15 22.56 -3.74 -21.32
C THR A 15 21.66 -4.85 -20.80
N PRO A 16 21.19 -4.79 -19.53
CA PRO A 16 20.36 -5.84 -18.95
C PRO A 16 19.06 -6.05 -19.75
N MET A 17 18.54 -4.97 -20.34
CA MET A 17 17.31 -5.02 -21.14
C MET A 17 17.46 -5.73 -22.49
N ALA A 18 18.68 -5.96 -22.96
CA ALA A 18 18.92 -6.68 -24.21
C ALA A 18 18.72 -8.20 -24.04
N TYR A 19 18.67 -8.72 -22.80
CA TYR A 19 18.36 -10.11 -22.49
C TYR A 19 16.86 -10.39 -22.39
N LEU A 20 16.00 -9.36 -22.48
CA LEU A 20 14.55 -9.48 -22.37
C LEU A 20 13.86 -9.28 -23.72
N PRO A 21 12.68 -9.90 -23.93
CA PRO A 21 11.77 -9.49 -24.99
C PRO A 21 11.46 -7.99 -24.87
N PRO A 22 11.34 -7.25 -25.99
CA PRO A 22 11.17 -5.78 -25.97
C PRO A 22 9.94 -5.33 -25.17
N GLU A 23 8.85 -6.12 -25.18
CA GLU A 23 7.65 -5.84 -24.39
C GLU A 23 7.90 -5.91 -22.88
N LEU A 24 8.67 -6.92 -22.42
CA LEU A 24 8.98 -7.10 -21.01
C LEU A 24 9.97 -6.06 -20.51
N ALA A 25 10.91 -5.65 -21.36
CA ALA A 25 11.85 -4.56 -21.07
C ALA A 25 11.12 -3.22 -20.89
N ALA A 26 10.18 -2.90 -21.77
CA ALA A 26 9.36 -1.69 -21.66
C ALA A 26 8.49 -1.69 -20.40
N LEU A 27 7.87 -2.84 -20.06
CA LEU A 27 7.09 -2.99 -18.83
C LEU A 27 7.97 -2.80 -17.59
N HIS A 28 9.16 -3.38 -17.58
CA HIS A 28 10.11 -3.24 -16.48
C HIS A 28 10.51 -1.77 -16.25
N GLN A 29 10.86 -1.03 -17.32
CA GLN A 29 11.14 0.41 -17.22
C GLN A 29 9.94 1.21 -16.70
N LEU A 30 8.75 0.94 -17.24
CA LEU A 30 7.54 1.62 -16.81
C LEU A 30 7.30 1.42 -15.30
N THR A 31 7.43 0.18 -14.83
CA THR A 31 7.28 -0.13 -13.40
C THR A 31 8.34 0.57 -12.54
N ALA A 32 9.61 0.59 -12.98
CA ALA A 32 10.66 1.32 -12.29
C ALA A 32 10.34 2.82 -12.15
N TYR A 33 9.89 3.47 -13.24
CA TYR A 33 9.48 4.88 -13.18
C TYR A 33 8.31 5.12 -12.24
N VAL A 34 7.30 4.25 -12.25
CA VAL A 34 6.17 4.33 -11.32
C VAL A 34 6.63 4.21 -9.88
N TYR A 35 7.55 3.30 -9.56
CA TYR A 35 8.08 3.16 -8.19
C TYR A 35 8.92 4.36 -7.76
N ILE A 36 9.77 4.91 -8.65
CA ILE A 36 10.56 6.11 -8.36
C ILE A 36 9.64 7.32 -8.13
N ALA A 37 8.64 7.52 -9.00
CA ALA A 37 7.66 8.59 -8.82
C ALA A 37 6.86 8.42 -7.52
N SER A 38 6.43 7.19 -7.21
CA SER A 38 5.72 6.87 -5.97
C SER A 38 6.58 7.13 -4.74
N LEU A 39 7.88 6.79 -4.78
CA LEU A 39 8.82 7.11 -3.70
C LEU A 39 8.96 8.62 -3.51
N GLY A 40 9.03 9.38 -4.60
CA GLY A 40 9.08 10.85 -4.55
C GLY A 40 7.82 11.45 -3.91
N VAL A 41 6.64 10.99 -4.33
CA VAL A 41 5.36 11.41 -3.73
C VAL A 41 5.27 11.02 -2.26
N LEU A 42 5.72 9.81 -1.91
CA LEU A 42 5.70 9.32 -0.53
C LEU A 42 6.67 10.12 0.36
N ALA A 43 7.87 10.42 -0.12
CA ALA A 43 8.83 11.26 0.57
C ALA A 43 8.29 12.69 0.75
N TRP A 44 7.61 13.21 -0.27
CA TRP A 44 6.95 14.51 -0.21
C TRP A 44 5.82 14.55 0.82
N ASP A 45 4.92 13.56 0.79
CA ASP A 45 3.83 13.42 1.78
C ASP A 45 4.39 13.36 3.21
N TRP A 46 5.48 12.60 3.39
CA TRP A 46 6.10 12.44 4.70
C TRP A 46 6.80 13.72 5.19
N LEU A 47 7.46 14.45 4.29
CA LEU A 47 8.07 15.74 4.61
C LEU A 47 7.01 16.77 5.01
N MET A 48 5.86 16.76 4.33
CA MET A 48 4.73 17.64 4.64
C MET A 48 4.01 17.24 5.94
N SER A 49 3.92 15.95 6.26
CA SER A 49 3.24 15.47 7.48
C SER A 49 4.12 15.49 8.73
N MET A 50 5.44 15.52 8.58
CA MET A 50 6.45 15.49 9.65
C MET A 50 6.19 16.44 10.84
N PRO A 51 5.89 17.74 10.65
CA PRO A 51 5.68 18.66 11.78
C PRO A 51 4.42 18.32 12.59
N ASP A 52 3.34 17.89 11.92
CA ASP A 52 2.11 17.47 12.59
C ASP A 52 2.28 16.09 13.27
N GLU A 53 3.00 15.17 12.64
CA GLU A 53 3.33 13.86 13.20
C GLU A 53 4.17 13.99 14.47
N TYR A 54 5.19 14.87 14.46
CA TYR A 54 6.01 15.15 15.64
C TYR A 54 5.19 15.73 16.78
N ARG A 55 4.24 16.63 16.47
CA ARG A 55 3.32 17.20 17.46
C ARG A 55 2.37 16.15 18.06
N ILE A 56 1.88 15.21 17.26
CA ILE A 56 1.00 14.11 17.71
C ILE A 56 1.80 13.08 18.54
N LEU A 57 3.07 12.87 18.21
CA LEU A 57 3.99 12.00 18.95
C LEU A 57 4.46 12.61 20.27
N SER A 58 4.71 13.91 20.29
CA SER A 58 5.14 14.63 21.50
C SER A 58 4.00 14.87 22.50
N THR A 59 2.74 14.84 22.04
CA THR A 59 1.57 15.11 22.89
C THR A 59 0.81 13.82 23.23
N GLY A 60 0.76 13.48 24.52
CA GLY A 60 -0.10 12.41 25.07
C GLY A 60 0.53 11.01 25.14
N ARG A 61 -0.26 10.03 25.59
CA ARG A 61 0.19 8.63 25.81
C ARG A 61 0.36 7.88 24.48
N ILE A 62 1.28 6.91 24.45
CA ILE A 62 1.48 6.02 23.29
C ILE A 62 0.26 5.09 23.18
N SER A 63 -0.62 5.36 22.21
CA SER A 63 -1.77 4.50 21.88
C SER A 63 -1.39 3.43 20.85
N LYS A 64 -2.07 2.28 20.89
CA LYS A 64 -1.88 1.17 19.92
C LYS A 64 -2.06 1.66 18.47
N SER A 65 -2.95 2.62 18.23
CA SER A 65 -3.15 3.23 16.92
C SER A 65 -1.96 4.07 16.46
N LYS A 66 -1.26 4.77 17.37
CA LYS A 66 -0.05 5.55 17.03
C LYS A 66 1.08 4.62 16.60
N VAL A 67 1.29 3.52 17.33
CA VAL A 67 2.31 2.51 16.99
C VAL A 67 2.00 1.86 15.65
N ALA A 68 0.75 1.43 15.44
CA ALA A 68 0.33 0.83 14.17
C ALA A 68 0.46 1.80 12.98
N TYR A 69 0.20 3.10 13.19
CA TYR A 69 0.40 4.13 12.18
C TYR A 69 1.88 4.30 11.80
N ILE A 70 2.76 4.42 12.79
CA ILE A 70 4.20 4.57 12.55
C ILE A 70 4.76 3.32 11.89
N SER A 71 4.35 2.13 12.32
CA SER A 71 4.77 0.89 11.67
C SER A 71 4.29 0.81 10.23
N ALA A 72 3.05 1.23 9.93
CA ALA A 72 2.55 1.27 8.55
C ALA A 72 3.37 2.22 7.68
N ARG A 73 3.67 3.43 8.19
CA ARG A 73 4.46 4.46 7.51
C ARG A 73 5.90 4.03 7.23
N LEU A 74 6.59 3.46 8.23
CA LEU A 74 7.95 2.95 8.05
C LEU A 74 7.98 1.76 7.09
N SER A 75 6.99 0.87 7.17
CA SER A 75 6.93 -0.32 6.32
C SER A 75 6.65 0.03 4.87
N ILE A 76 5.78 1.00 4.57
CA ILE A 76 5.53 1.41 3.18
C ILE A 76 6.75 2.12 2.57
N LEU A 77 7.48 2.92 3.36
CA LEU A 77 8.74 3.53 2.93
C LEU A 77 9.77 2.44 2.61
N GLY A 78 9.94 1.46 3.50
CA GLY A 78 10.83 0.31 3.28
C GLY A 78 10.46 -0.50 2.04
N PHE A 79 9.17 -0.71 1.79
CA PHE A 79 8.67 -1.36 0.58
C PHE A 79 9.02 -0.57 -0.69
N CYS A 80 8.69 0.72 -0.75
CA CYS A 80 8.98 1.55 -1.92
C CYS A 80 10.49 1.64 -2.21
N LEU A 81 11.31 1.81 -1.17
CA LEU A 81 12.76 1.78 -1.30
C LEU A 81 13.26 0.41 -1.79
N GLY A 82 12.75 -0.67 -1.22
CA GLY A 82 13.09 -2.04 -1.63
C GLY A 82 12.79 -2.29 -3.11
N MET A 83 11.62 -1.85 -3.59
CA MET A 83 11.23 -1.98 -4.99
C MET A 83 12.11 -1.14 -5.93
N VAL A 84 12.46 0.09 -5.55
CA VAL A 84 13.38 0.92 -6.35
C VAL A 84 14.77 0.28 -6.40
N MET A 85 15.27 -0.22 -5.27
CA MET A 85 16.56 -0.93 -5.24
C MET A 85 16.54 -2.21 -6.06
N PHE A 86 15.43 -2.95 -6.06
CA PHE A 86 15.27 -4.15 -6.87
C PHE A 86 15.40 -3.88 -8.38
N GLN A 87 14.94 -2.71 -8.82
CA GLN A 87 14.90 -2.31 -10.24
C GLN A 87 16.21 -1.65 -10.70
N VAL A 88 16.90 -0.92 -9.82
CA VAL A 88 18.02 -0.03 -10.20
C VAL A 88 19.37 -0.53 -9.68
N ALA A 89 19.40 -1.26 -8.57
CA ALA A 89 20.65 -1.64 -7.91
C ALA A 89 21.10 -3.07 -8.28
N PRO A 90 22.42 -3.30 -8.44
CA PRO A 90 22.95 -4.65 -8.58
C PRO A 90 22.89 -5.39 -7.24
N ILE A 91 22.09 -6.46 -7.17
CA ILE A 91 21.83 -7.22 -5.95
C ILE A 91 22.50 -8.60 -6.04
N SER A 92 23.20 -9.00 -4.98
CA SER A 92 23.82 -10.32 -4.89
C SER A 92 22.81 -11.46 -4.79
N ASN A 93 21.74 -11.26 -4.02
CA ASN A 93 20.68 -12.27 -3.79
C ASN A 93 19.28 -11.69 -4.07
N CYS A 94 18.79 -11.85 -5.30
CA CYS A 94 17.46 -11.39 -5.71
C CYS A 94 16.34 -11.98 -4.86
N HIS A 95 16.46 -13.27 -4.51
CA HIS A 95 15.47 -13.97 -3.70
C HIS A 95 15.30 -13.32 -2.32
N THR A 96 16.40 -13.06 -1.61
CA THR A 96 16.35 -12.42 -0.29
C THR A 96 15.73 -11.02 -0.37
N MET A 97 16.09 -10.23 -1.40
CA MET A 97 15.56 -8.88 -1.55
C MET A 97 14.05 -8.86 -1.79
N VAL A 98 13.54 -9.76 -2.65
CA VAL A 98 12.10 -9.91 -2.88
C VAL A 98 11.38 -10.30 -1.61
N HIS A 99 11.88 -11.31 -0.88
CA HIS A 99 11.27 -11.74 0.39
C HIS A 99 11.22 -10.60 1.41
N VAL A 100 12.30 -9.87 1.60
CA VAL A 100 12.36 -8.71 2.50
C VAL A 100 11.35 -7.65 2.08
N THR A 101 11.29 -7.33 0.79
CA THR A 101 10.36 -6.32 0.26
C THR A 101 8.90 -6.77 0.42
N THR A 102 8.60 -8.04 0.18
CA THR A 102 7.28 -8.62 0.42
C THR A 102 6.88 -8.58 1.89
N VAL A 103 7.81 -8.83 2.83
CA VAL A 103 7.53 -8.71 4.27
C VAL A 103 7.14 -7.28 4.64
N PHE A 104 7.84 -6.26 4.12
CA PHE A 104 7.48 -4.86 4.33
C PHE A 104 6.09 -4.53 3.76
N PHE A 105 5.75 -5.06 2.59
CA PHE A 105 4.42 -4.92 2.01
C PHE A 105 3.33 -5.54 2.91
N ILE A 106 3.54 -6.77 3.38
CA ILE A 106 2.62 -7.47 4.28
C ILE A 106 2.42 -6.66 5.56
N LEU A 107 3.51 -6.19 6.17
CA LEU A 107 3.44 -5.42 7.41
C LEU A 107 2.68 -4.11 7.23
N SER A 108 2.97 -3.37 6.14
CA SER A 108 2.27 -2.14 5.79
C SER A 108 0.78 -2.36 5.54
N SER A 109 0.43 -3.35 4.72
CA SER A 109 -0.96 -3.66 4.39
C SER A 109 -1.75 -4.06 5.63
N ASN A 110 -1.19 -4.93 6.47
CA ASN A 110 -1.86 -5.40 7.68
C ASN A 110 -1.99 -4.31 8.75
N ALA A 111 -0.99 -3.46 8.90
CA ALA A 111 -1.08 -2.30 9.79
C ALA A 111 -2.16 -1.30 9.33
N ASN A 112 -2.24 -1.02 8.03
CA ASN A 112 -3.28 -0.16 7.46
C ASN A 112 -4.69 -0.74 7.63
N ASN A 113 -4.87 -2.04 7.36
CA ASN A 113 -6.15 -2.71 7.57
C ASN A 113 -6.54 -2.74 9.07
N LEU A 114 -5.56 -2.92 9.97
CA LEU A 114 -5.79 -2.85 11.42
C LEU A 114 -6.21 -1.44 11.86
N LEU A 115 -5.58 -0.39 11.34
CA LEU A 115 -5.97 1.00 11.62
C LEU A 115 -7.39 1.29 11.13
N MET A 116 -7.73 0.81 9.93
CA MET A 116 -9.06 0.89 9.37
C MET A 116 -10.11 0.19 10.25
N LEU A 117 -9.80 -1.00 10.77
CA LEU A 117 -10.64 -1.69 11.74
C LEU A 117 -10.85 -0.89 13.02
N ILE A 118 -9.78 -0.33 13.59
CA ILE A 118 -9.86 0.47 14.82
C ILE A 118 -10.75 1.70 14.57
N ARG A 119 -10.61 2.38 13.43
CA ARG A 119 -11.46 3.51 13.04
C ARG A 119 -12.93 3.12 12.93
N VAL A 120 -13.23 2.00 12.26
CA VAL A 120 -14.61 1.48 12.17
C VAL A 120 -15.18 1.18 13.55
N ARG A 121 -14.42 0.51 14.42
CA ARG A 121 -14.85 0.19 15.80
C ARG A 121 -15.15 1.45 16.61
N ALA A 122 -14.32 2.46 16.50
CA ALA A 122 -14.52 3.75 17.16
C ALA A 122 -15.78 4.47 16.66
N VAL A 123 -16.00 4.48 15.34
CA VAL A 123 -17.15 5.15 14.71
C VAL A 123 -18.49 4.45 14.99
N TYR A 124 -18.48 3.12 15.04
CA TYR A 124 -19.69 2.32 15.29
C TYR A 124 -19.94 1.99 16.78
N GLY A 125 -19.21 2.62 17.70
CA GLY A 125 -19.45 2.47 19.13
C GLY A 125 -19.25 1.03 19.63
N ASN A 126 -18.25 0.33 19.08
CA ASN A 126 -17.92 -1.05 19.46
C ASN A 126 -19.04 -2.10 19.21
N SER A 127 -19.91 -1.87 18.23
CA SER A 127 -20.91 -2.88 17.82
C SER A 127 -20.26 -4.21 17.43
N ARG A 128 -20.69 -5.30 18.06
CA ARG A 128 -20.12 -6.65 17.90
C ARG A 128 -20.30 -7.20 16.49
N SER A 129 -21.42 -6.88 15.83
CA SER A 129 -21.73 -7.33 14.47
C SER A 129 -20.81 -6.68 13.42
N VAL A 130 -20.64 -5.37 13.50
CA VAL A 130 -19.74 -4.62 12.59
C VAL A 130 -18.29 -5.07 12.79
N THR A 131 -17.90 -5.27 14.05
CA THR A 131 -16.55 -5.75 14.39
C THR A 131 -16.28 -7.16 13.85
N ALA A 132 -17.27 -8.05 13.90
CA ALA A 132 -17.16 -9.40 13.34
C ALA A 132 -17.06 -9.37 11.81
N PHE A 133 -17.90 -8.58 11.13
CA PHE A 133 -17.89 -8.47 9.67
C PHE A 133 -16.55 -7.95 9.14
N PHE A 134 -16.07 -6.81 9.65
CA PHE A 134 -14.79 -6.27 9.21
C PHE A 134 -13.61 -7.11 9.73
N GLY A 135 -13.72 -7.71 10.92
CA GLY A 135 -12.71 -8.61 11.45
C GLY A 135 -12.51 -9.85 10.57
N PHE A 136 -13.60 -10.41 10.02
CA PHE A 136 -13.55 -11.51 9.07
C PHE A 136 -12.81 -11.11 7.79
N TRP A 137 -13.16 -9.97 7.20
CA TRP A 137 -12.46 -9.45 6.01
C TRP A 137 -10.97 -9.19 6.29
N TYR A 138 -10.64 -8.67 7.46
CA TYR A 138 -9.25 -8.50 7.88
C TYR A 138 -8.49 -9.83 7.98
N LEU A 139 -9.09 -10.85 8.60
CA LEU A 139 -8.50 -12.19 8.66
C LEU A 139 -8.32 -12.81 7.28
N ALA A 140 -9.28 -12.60 6.37
CA ALA A 140 -9.17 -13.03 4.99
C ALA A 140 -7.97 -12.36 4.29
N VAL A 141 -7.83 -11.04 4.40
CA VAL A 141 -6.71 -10.29 3.82
C VAL A 141 -5.37 -10.68 4.46
N LEU A 142 -5.33 -10.89 5.77
CA LEU A 142 -4.15 -11.41 6.48
C LEU A 142 -3.71 -12.76 5.89
N GLY A 143 -4.67 -13.68 5.72
CA GLY A 143 -4.43 -15.00 5.15
C GLY A 143 -3.87 -14.90 3.73
N THR A 144 -4.53 -14.13 2.86
CA THR A 144 -4.09 -14.02 1.45
C THR A 144 -2.74 -13.32 1.31
N THR A 145 -2.48 -12.28 2.11
CA THR A 145 -1.20 -11.54 2.08
C THR A 145 -0.04 -12.37 2.64
N SER A 146 -0.27 -13.21 3.65
CA SER A 146 0.76 -14.08 4.22
C SER A 146 1.26 -15.17 3.26
N ALA A 147 0.45 -15.54 2.27
CA ALA A 147 0.80 -16.53 1.25
C ALA A 147 1.60 -15.93 0.07
N VAL A 148 1.68 -14.61 -0.04
CA VAL A 148 2.37 -13.91 -1.14
C VAL A 148 3.86 -14.26 -1.27
N PRO A 149 4.66 -14.41 -0.20
CA PRO A 149 6.08 -14.73 -0.31
C PRO A 149 6.35 -16.08 -0.99
N TRP A 150 5.38 -17.01 -0.92
CA TRP A 150 5.48 -18.35 -1.53
C TRP A 150 5.10 -18.34 -3.01
N ALA A 151 4.52 -17.25 -3.50
CA ALA A 151 3.98 -17.13 -4.85
C ALA A 151 4.86 -16.32 -5.80
N ILE A 152 5.99 -15.79 -5.31
CA ILE A 152 6.92 -14.94 -6.06
C ILE A 152 8.28 -15.61 -6.08
N GLU A 153 8.82 -15.84 -7.28
CA GLU A 153 10.21 -16.28 -7.48
C GLU A 153 10.94 -15.24 -8.34
N ALA A 154 12.10 -14.80 -7.86
CA ALA A 154 12.95 -13.82 -8.55
C ALA A 154 14.34 -14.39 -8.83
N VAL A 155 14.83 -14.15 -10.05
CA VAL A 155 16.11 -14.68 -10.56
C VAL A 155 16.91 -13.54 -11.20
N HIS A 156 18.23 -13.72 -11.26
CA HIS A 156 19.15 -12.79 -11.92
C HIS A 156 18.99 -12.78 -13.44
N LEU A 157 19.11 -11.59 -14.05
CA LEU A 157 19.13 -11.39 -15.50
C LEU A 157 20.48 -11.79 -16.09
N GLY A 158 20.60 -13.02 -16.59
CA GLY A 158 21.79 -13.49 -17.31
C GLY A 158 23.09 -13.29 -16.50
N PRO A 159 24.19 -12.78 -17.09
CA PRO A 159 25.43 -12.50 -16.36
C PRO A 159 25.38 -11.18 -15.54
N THR A 160 24.26 -10.46 -15.54
CA THR A 160 24.12 -9.19 -14.83
C THR A 160 23.56 -9.39 -13.41
N LYS A 161 23.90 -8.49 -12.49
CA LYS A 161 23.44 -8.52 -11.09
C LYS A 161 22.05 -7.89 -10.89
N LEU A 162 21.26 -7.73 -11.96
CA LEU A 162 19.90 -7.22 -11.88
C LEU A 162 18.89 -8.34 -11.71
N CYS A 163 17.76 -8.04 -11.08
CA CYS A 163 16.75 -9.01 -10.70
C CYS A 163 15.48 -8.86 -11.53
N ILE A 164 14.83 -9.98 -11.85
CA ILE A 164 13.47 -10.01 -12.41
C ILE A 164 12.62 -11.06 -11.72
N ASP A 165 11.33 -10.76 -11.66
CA ASP A 165 10.31 -11.73 -11.28
C ASP A 165 10.05 -12.68 -12.46
N ILE A 166 10.42 -13.96 -12.30
CA ILE A 166 10.19 -14.99 -13.32
C ILE A 166 8.84 -15.67 -13.17
N LYS A 167 8.25 -15.57 -11.98
CA LYS A 167 6.99 -16.25 -11.65
C LYS A 167 6.18 -15.38 -10.71
N VAL A 168 5.04 -14.93 -11.22
CA VAL A 168 4.01 -14.23 -10.45
C VAL A 168 2.74 -15.05 -10.59
N GLN A 169 2.37 -15.76 -9.53
CA GLN A 169 1.16 -16.57 -9.54
C GLN A 169 -0.07 -15.66 -9.75
N SER A 170 -0.98 -16.02 -10.66
CA SER A 170 -2.19 -15.22 -10.95
C SER A 170 -3.09 -15.01 -9.74
N TRP A 171 -3.01 -15.84 -8.69
CA TRP A 171 -3.73 -15.62 -7.43
C TRP A 171 -3.35 -14.29 -6.72
N ILE A 172 -2.16 -13.74 -6.98
CA ILE A 172 -1.73 -12.46 -6.37
C ILE A 172 -2.68 -11.32 -6.78
N THR A 173 -3.19 -11.31 -8.01
CA THR A 173 -4.17 -10.29 -8.44
C THR A 173 -5.46 -10.40 -7.64
N SER A 174 -5.93 -11.62 -7.36
CA SER A 174 -7.10 -11.87 -6.51
C SER A 174 -6.88 -11.33 -5.08
N SER A 175 -5.71 -11.54 -4.50
CA SER A 175 -5.37 -11.00 -3.16
C SER A 175 -5.37 -9.46 -3.16
N THR A 176 -4.85 -8.83 -4.21
CA THR A 176 -4.85 -7.36 -4.35
C THR A 176 -6.27 -6.81 -4.49
N VAL A 177 -7.13 -7.47 -5.29
CA VAL A 177 -8.54 -7.10 -5.42
C VAL A 177 -9.27 -7.26 -4.09
N CYS A 178 -9.05 -8.35 -3.37
CA CYS A 178 -9.63 -8.58 -2.04
C CYS A 178 -9.25 -7.46 -1.06
N ASN A 179 -7.97 -7.08 -1.03
CA ASN A 179 -7.51 -5.97 -0.20
C ASN A 179 -8.14 -4.62 -0.60
N ALA A 180 -8.27 -4.35 -1.90
CA ALA A 180 -8.92 -3.15 -2.41
C ALA A 180 -10.42 -3.09 -2.07
N VAL A 181 -11.12 -4.23 -2.16
CA VAL A 181 -12.52 -4.36 -1.75
C VAL A 181 -12.68 -4.14 -0.25
N ASN A 182 -11.83 -4.73 0.58
CA ASN A 182 -11.85 -4.46 2.02
C ASN A 182 -11.62 -2.98 2.33
N GLY A 183 -10.63 -2.36 1.69
CA GLY A 183 -10.34 -0.93 1.85
C GLY A 183 -11.50 -0.03 1.45
N THR A 184 -12.16 -0.31 0.33
CA THR A 184 -13.33 0.46 -0.15
C THR A 184 -14.54 0.26 0.74
N LEU A 185 -14.84 -0.97 1.19
CA LEU A 185 -15.93 -1.25 2.13
C LEU A 185 -15.74 -0.51 3.46
N VAL A 186 -14.52 -0.53 4.02
CA VAL A 186 -14.21 0.22 5.25
C VAL A 186 -14.34 1.71 5.01
N PHE A 187 -13.78 2.23 3.91
CA PHE A 187 -13.86 3.65 3.59
C PHE A 187 -15.31 4.12 3.43
N ILE A 188 -16.16 3.34 2.74
CA ILE A 188 -17.59 3.62 2.58
C ILE A 188 -18.28 3.59 3.94
N ALA A 189 -18.04 2.58 4.78
CA ALA A 189 -18.69 2.47 6.08
C ALA A 189 -18.32 3.63 7.02
N VAL A 190 -17.05 4.02 7.07
CA VAL A 190 -16.58 5.17 7.84
C VAL A 190 -17.21 6.46 7.29
N SER A 191 -17.11 6.69 5.99
CA SER A 191 -17.66 7.88 5.32
C SER A 191 -19.16 8.00 5.51
N TYR A 192 -19.89 6.88 5.39
CA TYR A 192 -21.33 6.80 5.58
C TYR A 192 -21.73 7.17 7.02
N ARG A 193 -21.03 6.62 8.03
CA ARG A 193 -21.32 6.94 9.43
C ARG A 193 -20.97 8.37 9.81
N VAL A 194 -19.84 8.88 9.32
CA VAL A 194 -19.45 10.29 9.51
C VAL A 194 -20.49 11.20 8.87
N SER A 195 -20.91 10.88 7.65
CA SER A 195 -21.97 11.60 6.95
C SER A 195 -23.27 11.55 7.76
N LEU A 196 -23.68 10.39 8.26
CA LEU A 196 -24.87 10.23 9.11
C LEU A 196 -24.81 11.07 10.39
N ARG A 197 -23.65 11.15 11.05
CA ARG A 197 -23.46 12.00 12.25
C ARG A 197 -23.61 13.48 11.89
N SER A 198 -23.01 13.90 10.77
CA SER A 198 -23.12 15.28 10.25
C SER A 198 -24.54 15.60 9.74
N LEU A 199 -25.27 14.58 9.27
CA LEU A 199 -26.66 14.64 8.80
C LEU A 199 -27.70 14.72 9.92
N GLY A 200 -27.36 14.24 11.12
CA GLY A 200 -28.21 14.39 12.31
C GLY A 200 -28.41 15.85 12.71
N GLU A 201 -27.49 16.74 12.34
CA GLU A 201 -27.61 18.19 12.52
C GLU A 201 -28.27 18.90 11.34
N THR A 202 -28.18 18.37 10.11
CA THR A 202 -28.79 18.98 8.91
C THR A 202 -29.23 17.93 7.89
N GLY A 203 -30.54 17.83 7.64
CA GLY A 203 -31.18 16.72 6.93
C GLY A 203 -30.63 16.34 5.54
N TRP A 204 -30.75 15.04 5.22
CA TRP A 204 -30.22 14.29 4.06
C TRP A 204 -30.22 15.02 2.70
N ARG A 205 -31.32 15.69 2.35
CA ARG A 205 -31.49 16.38 1.05
C ARG A 205 -30.73 17.71 0.93
N SER A 206 -30.30 18.28 2.04
CA SER A 206 -29.59 19.57 2.08
C SER A 206 -28.08 19.39 1.97
N THR A 207 -27.55 18.34 2.62
CA THR A 207 -26.13 17.99 2.62
C THR A 207 -25.68 17.39 1.30
N ALA A 208 -26.49 16.52 0.68
CA ALA A 208 -26.22 16.03 -0.68
C ALA A 208 -26.12 17.18 -1.69
N ARG A 209 -26.96 18.22 -1.55
CA ARG A 209 -26.90 19.44 -2.35
C ARG A 209 -25.66 20.30 -2.05
N ARG A 210 -25.21 20.38 -0.79
CA ARG A 210 -24.00 21.12 -0.41
C ARG A 210 -22.70 20.41 -0.82
N PHE A 211 -22.70 19.08 -0.81
CA PHE A 211 -21.55 18.29 -1.24
C PHE A 211 -21.36 18.37 -2.76
N PHE A 212 -22.47 18.33 -3.51
CA PHE A 212 -22.43 18.51 -4.97
C PHE A 212 -22.16 19.97 -5.39
N ARG A 213 -22.43 20.94 -4.50
CA ARG A 213 -22.27 22.37 -4.76
C ARG A 213 -21.02 22.91 -4.07
N SER A 214 -19.84 22.45 -4.50
CA SER A 214 -18.45 23.00 -4.44
C SER A 214 -17.97 23.89 -3.26
N ASN A 215 -18.76 24.17 -2.22
CA ASN A 215 -18.46 25.17 -1.18
C ASN A 215 -18.58 24.60 0.25
N GLY A 216 -18.84 23.29 0.42
CA GLY A 216 -19.06 22.66 1.73
C GLY A 216 -17.94 21.75 2.25
N ALA A 217 -17.02 21.32 1.38
CA ALA A 217 -15.94 20.38 1.72
C ALA A 217 -15.04 20.81 2.91
N PRO A 218 -14.71 22.10 3.13
CA PRO A 218 -13.77 22.48 4.18
C PRO A 218 -14.28 22.23 5.60
N ARG A 219 -15.60 22.36 5.85
CA ARG A 219 -16.17 22.20 7.19
C ARG A 219 -16.31 20.74 7.58
N VAL A 220 -16.73 19.89 6.64
CA VAL A 220 -16.84 18.44 6.86
C VAL A 220 -15.46 17.83 7.09
N VAL A 221 -14.44 18.28 6.36
CA VAL A 221 -13.03 17.89 6.60
C VAL A 221 -12.52 18.40 7.95
N LYS A 222 -12.90 19.61 8.37
CA LYS A 222 -12.50 20.18 9.67
C LYS A 222 -13.11 19.43 10.84
N ASP A 223 -14.38 19.02 10.75
CA ASP A 223 -15.02 18.17 11.76
C ASP A 223 -14.50 16.74 11.75
N LEU A 224 -14.16 16.20 10.57
CA LEU A 224 -13.45 14.91 10.45
C LEU A 224 -12.07 14.94 11.09
N LEU A 225 -11.32 16.05 10.91
CA LEU A 225 -10.04 16.27 11.57
C LEU A 225 -10.21 16.41 13.08
N HIS A 226 -11.25 17.12 13.52
CA HIS A 226 -11.52 17.34 14.94
C HIS A 226 -11.98 16.05 15.66
N GLN A 227 -12.85 15.24 15.04
CA GLN A 227 -13.22 13.91 15.57
C GLN A 227 -12.10 12.89 15.41
N GLY A 228 -11.27 13.00 14.38
CA GLY A 228 -10.04 12.22 14.23
C GLY A 228 -9.05 12.49 15.36
N GLN A 229 -8.87 13.77 15.74
CA GLN A 229 -8.02 14.20 16.86
C GLN A 229 -8.52 13.73 18.23
N LEU A 230 -9.83 13.61 18.43
CA LEU A 230 -10.42 13.02 19.65
C LEU A 230 -10.14 11.51 19.82
N CYS A 231 -9.68 10.83 18.77
CA CYS A 231 -9.22 9.44 18.86
C CYS A 231 -7.70 9.33 19.19
N TYR A 232 -7.01 10.47 19.31
CA TYR A 232 -5.58 10.58 19.61
C TYR A 232 -5.25 11.25 20.96
N LEU A 233 -6.25 11.78 21.67
CA LEU A 233 -6.21 12.19 23.08
C LEU A 233 -6.69 11.04 23.98
#